data_AF-A0A1H3GE73-F1
#
_entry.id   AF-A0A1H3GE73-F1
#
_cell.length_a   1.000
_cell.length_b   1.000
_cell.length_c   1.000
_cell.angle_alpha   90.00
_cell.angle_beta   90.00
_cell.angle_gamma   90.00
#
_symmetry.space_group_name_H-M   'P 1'
#
loop_
_entity.id
_entity.type
_entity.pdbx_description
1 polymer ?
#
loop_
_entity_poly.entity_id
_entity_poly.type
_entity_poly.pdbx_seq_one_letter_code
_entity_poly.pdbx_strand_id
1 'polypeptide(L)'
;MRNTLKDLFMSILASIGMAMTIFCLAGIVFDIGFKGTFTLENYQFTKMVIGCLLVGLGFGVPTIVYRKENLPMPIKVIIHMGIGCAIYTAVAYAVGWFGGSATPVQGLIIGAIQIAVAFIIWFFFMLHYRAEAKRMNEKIQSMK
;
A
#
# COMPACT_ATOMS: atom_id res chain seq x y z
N MET A 1 3.77 7.09 -24.61
CA MET A 1 4.65 7.38 -23.46
C MET A 1 4.09 8.43 -22.50
N ARG A 2 3.63 9.61 -22.97
CA ARG A 2 3.09 10.68 -22.10
C ARG A 2 1.94 10.23 -21.18
N ASN A 3 1.03 9.41 -21.69
CA ASN A 3 -0.08 8.87 -20.88
C ASN A 3 0.43 7.89 -19.81
N THR A 4 1.43 7.07 -20.12
CA THR A 4 2.04 6.15 -19.15
C THR A 4 2.71 6.86 -17.98
N LEU A 5 3.44 7.94 -18.25
CA LEU A 5 4.09 8.71 -17.21
C LEU A 5 3.08 9.42 -16.31
N LYS A 6 2.04 10.02 -16.90
CA LYS A 6 0.97 10.68 -16.15
C LYS A 6 0.26 9.71 -15.20
N ASP A 7 -0.12 8.54 -15.71
CA ASP A 7 -0.85 7.60 -14.89
C ASP A 7 0.03 6.93 -13.82
N LEU A 8 1.32 6.70 -14.12
CA LEU A 8 2.29 6.25 -13.12
C LEU A 8 2.41 7.26 -12.00
N PHE A 9 2.52 8.55 -12.34
CA PHE A 9 2.55 9.63 -11.36
C PHE A 9 1.27 9.65 -10.51
N MET A 10 0.09 9.49 -11.12
CA MET A 10 -1.18 9.39 -10.38
C MET A 10 -1.24 8.16 -9.48
N SER A 11 -0.68 7.03 -9.92
CA SER A 11 -0.63 5.80 -9.13
C SER A 11 0.28 5.96 -7.91
N ILE A 12 1.44 6.60 -8.08
CA ILE A 12 2.36 6.94 -6.98
C ILE A 12 1.72 7.93 -6.00
N LEU A 13 1.05 8.97 -6.51
CA LEU A 13 0.39 9.96 -5.65
C LEU A 13 -0.73 9.31 -4.84
N ALA A 14 -1.53 8.45 -5.48
CA ALA A 14 -2.59 7.70 -4.80
C ALA A 14 -2.03 6.74 -3.74
N SER A 15 -0.96 6.00 -4.05
CA SER A 15 -0.36 5.05 -3.10
C SER A 15 0.33 5.73 -1.92
N ILE A 16 1.03 6.86 -2.14
CA ILE A 16 1.56 7.70 -1.07
C ILE A 16 0.42 8.26 -0.23
N GLY A 17 -0.64 8.78 -0.85
CA GLY A 17 -1.83 9.26 -0.16
C GLY A 17 -2.43 8.20 0.76
N MET A 18 -2.62 6.98 0.26
CA MET A 18 -3.12 5.86 1.06
C MET A 18 -2.19 5.50 2.22
N ALA A 19 -0.87 5.43 2.00
CA ALA A 19 0.09 5.13 3.05
C ALA A 19 0.05 6.19 4.17
N MET A 20 0.00 7.48 3.79
CA MET A 20 -0.13 8.58 4.74
C MET A 20 -1.45 8.56 5.50
N THR A 21 -2.57 8.27 4.82
CA THR A 21 -3.88 8.13 5.46
C THR A 21 -3.86 7.01 6.50
N ILE A 22 -3.33 5.83 6.17
CA ILE A 22 -3.23 4.71 7.10
C ILE A 22 -2.34 5.07 8.29
N PHE A 23 -1.20 5.74 8.05
CA PHE A 23 -0.32 6.21 9.10
C PHE A 23 -1.02 7.19 10.06
N CYS A 24 -1.75 8.17 9.52
CA CYS A 24 -2.53 9.10 10.34
C CYS A 24 -3.62 8.39 11.15
N LEU A 25 -4.35 7.44 10.55
CA LEU A 25 -5.36 6.65 11.25
C LEU A 25 -4.75 5.82 12.39
N ALA A 26 -3.61 5.19 12.15
CA ALA A 26 -2.86 4.49 13.19
C ALA A 26 -2.40 5.45 14.30
N GLY A 27 -1.91 6.64 13.92
CA GLY A 27 -1.56 7.71 14.86
C GLY A 27 -2.72 8.14 15.76
N ILE A 28 -3.92 8.30 15.19
CA ILE A 28 -5.15 8.61 15.96
C ILE A 28 -5.46 7.48 16.95
N VAL A 29 -5.35 6.21 16.53
CA VAL A 29 -5.58 5.06 17.43
C VAL A 29 -4.58 5.07 18.59
N PHE A 30 -3.30 5.34 18.33
CA PHE A 30 -2.30 5.44 19.38
C PHE A 30 -2.52 6.65 20.29
N ASP A 31 -2.84 7.81 19.74
CA ASP A 31 -3.14 9.02 20.53
C ASP A 31 -4.29 8.78 21.52
N ILE A 32 -5.40 8.20 21.05
CA ILE A 32 -6.53 7.83 21.90
C ILE A 32 -6.11 6.76 22.93
N GLY A 33 -5.39 5.72 22.49
CA GLY A 33 -4.96 4.60 23.35
C GLY A 33 -4.02 5.05 24.48
N PHE A 34 -3.14 6.02 24.21
CA PHE A 34 -2.23 6.61 25.18
C PHE A 34 -2.79 7.87 25.86
N LYS A 35 -4.10 8.12 25.75
CA LYS A 35 -4.81 9.22 26.41
C LYS A 35 -4.19 10.60 26.13
N GLY A 36 -3.80 10.85 24.87
CA GLY A 36 -3.18 12.09 24.43
C GLY A 36 -1.67 12.20 24.70
N THR A 37 -1.04 11.16 25.25
CA THR A 37 0.41 11.15 25.52
C THR A 37 1.15 10.26 24.52
N PHE A 38 1.34 10.77 23.29
CA PHE A 38 2.08 10.08 22.24
C PHE A 38 3.42 10.78 21.96
N THR A 39 4.49 10.32 22.60
CA THR A 39 5.84 10.89 22.48
C THR A 39 6.71 10.06 21.53
N LEU A 40 7.32 10.73 20.55
CA LEU A 40 8.23 10.12 19.58
C LEU A 40 9.60 10.79 19.69
N GLU A 41 10.62 10.03 20.05
CA GLU A 41 12.01 10.53 20.21
C GLU A 41 12.87 10.22 18.98
N ASN A 42 14.10 10.73 18.93
CA ASN A 42 15.10 10.32 17.93
C ASN A 42 14.65 10.46 16.46
N TYR A 43 13.91 11.53 16.17
CA TYR A 43 13.32 11.81 14.86
C TYR A 43 12.40 10.69 14.35
N GLN A 44 11.80 9.90 15.24
CA GLN A 44 11.02 8.73 14.88
C GLN A 44 9.81 9.08 14.01
N PHE A 45 9.15 10.21 14.27
CA PHE A 45 8.10 10.72 13.40
C PHE A 45 8.59 10.95 11.96
N THR A 46 9.71 11.65 11.80
CA THR A 46 10.32 11.91 10.49
C THR A 46 10.69 10.61 9.77
N LYS A 47 11.27 9.63 10.48
CA LYS A 47 11.59 8.31 9.92
C LYS A 47 10.33 7.59 9.44
N MET A 48 9.24 7.63 10.21
CA MET A 48 7.97 7.02 9.83
C MET A 48 7.32 7.69 8.62
N VAL A 49 7.37 9.02 8.52
CA VAL A 49 6.87 9.76 7.33
C VAL A 49 7.67 9.41 6.08
N ILE A 50 9.01 9.38 6.17
CA ILE A 50 9.87 8.92 5.06
C ILE A 50 9.54 7.46 4.72
N GLY A 51 9.32 6.62 5.73
CA GLY A 51 8.87 5.25 5.55
C GLY A 51 7.57 5.16 4.73
N CYS A 52 6.57 5.98 5.05
CA CYS A 52 5.31 6.03 4.30
C CYS A 52 5.51 6.44 2.84
N LEU A 53 6.43 7.37 2.55
CA LEU A 53 6.78 7.73 1.17
C LEU A 53 7.39 6.55 0.42
N LEU A 54 8.33 5.84 1.05
CA LEU A 54 8.98 4.66 0.47
C LEU A 54 7.99 3.51 0.24
N VAL A 55 7.08 3.27 1.18
CA VAL A 55 5.99 2.29 1.03
C VAL A 55 5.07 2.69 -0.12
N GLY A 56 4.67 3.96 -0.16
CA GLY A 56 3.85 4.52 -1.23
C GLY A 56 4.51 4.31 -2.60
N LEU A 57 5.81 4.58 -2.74
CA LEU A 57 6.56 4.27 -3.96
C LEU A 57 6.64 2.78 -4.25
N GLY A 58 6.87 1.96 -3.23
CA GLY A 58 7.00 0.51 -3.33
C GLY A 58 5.76 -0.18 -3.86
N PHE A 59 4.56 0.32 -3.55
CA PHE A 59 3.31 -0.15 -4.17
C PHE A 59 2.96 0.63 -5.44
N GLY A 60 3.22 1.94 -5.49
CA GLY A 60 2.81 2.80 -6.59
C GLY A 60 3.55 2.53 -7.91
N VAL A 61 4.87 2.35 -7.85
CA VAL A 61 5.69 2.15 -9.06
C VAL A 61 5.39 0.82 -9.77
N PRO A 62 5.33 -0.33 -9.08
CA PRO A 62 5.08 -1.62 -9.73
C PRO A 62 3.72 -1.74 -10.41
N THR A 63 2.76 -0.85 -10.13
CA THR A 63 1.46 -0.82 -10.85
C THR A 63 1.60 -0.71 -12.37
N ILE A 64 2.74 -0.22 -12.88
CA ILE A 64 3.05 -0.18 -14.30
C ILE A 64 2.94 -1.54 -14.99
N VAL A 65 3.12 -2.64 -14.24
CA VAL A 65 3.01 -4.02 -14.77
C VAL A 65 1.60 -4.34 -15.26
N TYR A 66 0.55 -3.70 -14.72
CA TYR A 66 -0.83 -3.96 -15.14
C TYR A 66 -1.11 -3.51 -16.59
N ARG A 67 -0.29 -2.60 -17.13
CA ARG A 67 -0.36 -2.12 -18.52
C ARG A 67 0.20 -3.08 -19.55
N LYS A 68 0.95 -4.09 -19.10
CA LYS A 68 1.56 -5.07 -19.99
C LYS A 68 0.50 -6.08 -20.42
N GLU A 69 0.03 -6.01 -21.66
CA GLU A 69 -0.98 -6.94 -22.19
C GLU A 69 -0.46 -8.37 -22.32
N ASN A 70 0.86 -8.53 -22.48
CA ASN A 70 1.53 -9.81 -22.64
C ASN A 70 1.77 -10.58 -21.33
N LEU A 71 1.37 -10.05 -20.18
CA LEU A 71 1.51 -10.71 -18.88
C LEU A 71 0.16 -11.17 -18.33
N PRO A 72 0.04 -12.44 -17.89
CA PRO A 72 -1.18 -12.91 -17.26
C PRO A 72 -1.36 -12.25 -15.88
N MET A 73 -2.62 -12.10 -15.46
CA MET A 73 -2.96 -11.40 -14.21
C MET A 73 -2.25 -11.92 -12.96
N PRO A 74 -2.10 -13.25 -12.72
CA PRO A 74 -1.38 -13.74 -11.55
C PRO A 74 0.08 -13.23 -11.48
N ILE A 75 0.77 -13.16 -12.61
CA ILE A 75 2.15 -12.67 -12.67
C ILE A 75 2.22 -11.16 -12.38
N LYS A 76 1.26 -10.38 -12.89
CA LYS A 76 1.13 -8.95 -12.55
C LYS A 76 0.95 -8.74 -11.05
N VAL A 77 0.13 -9.58 -10.40
CA VAL A 77 -0.11 -9.53 -8.96
C VAL A 77 1.15 -9.90 -8.18
N ILE A 78 1.85 -10.96 -8.57
CA ILE A 78 3.11 -11.37 -7.92
C ILE A 78 4.16 -10.26 -8.00
N ILE A 79 4.31 -9.60 -9.16
CA ILE A 79 5.26 -8.50 -9.32
C ILE A 79 4.85 -7.29 -8.45
N HIS A 80 3.59 -6.85 -8.53
CA HIS A 80 3.13 -5.69 -7.76
C HIS A 80 3.17 -5.95 -6.25
N MET A 81 2.51 -7.01 -5.80
CA MET A 81 2.39 -7.33 -4.38
C MET A 81 3.72 -7.80 -3.81
N GLY A 82 4.53 -8.54 -4.57
CA GLY A 82 5.85 -8.98 -4.14
C GLY A 82 6.80 -7.81 -3.88
N ILE A 83 6.91 -6.87 -4.82
CA ILE A 83 7.77 -5.69 -4.65
C ILE A 83 7.23 -4.79 -3.53
N GLY A 84 5.93 -4.51 -3.53
CA GLY A 84 5.31 -3.66 -2.52
C GLY A 84 5.44 -4.21 -1.10
N CYS A 85 5.14 -5.50 -0.89
CA CYS A 85 5.26 -6.13 0.42
C CYS A 85 6.72 -6.27 0.88
N ALA A 86 7.67 -6.54 -0.03
CA ALA A 86 9.08 -6.60 0.31
C ALA A 86 9.61 -5.25 0.80
N ILE A 87 9.32 -4.17 0.06
CA ILE A 87 9.70 -2.81 0.44
C ILE A 87 9.01 -2.43 1.77
N TYR A 88 7.72 -2.73 1.89
CA TYR A 88 6.97 -2.43 3.11
C TYR A 88 7.55 -3.14 4.32
N THR A 89 7.87 -4.42 4.22
CA THR A 89 8.47 -5.18 5.32
C THR A 89 9.83 -4.61 5.74
N ALA A 90 10.69 -4.29 4.77
CA ALA A 90 12.00 -3.70 5.03
C ALA A 90 11.90 -2.32 5.70
N VAL A 91 11.00 -1.47 5.21
CA VAL A 91 10.74 -0.15 5.79
C VAL A 91 10.15 -0.28 7.20
N ALA A 92 9.15 -1.13 7.37
CA ALA A 92 8.49 -1.36 8.66
C ALA A 92 9.50 -1.82 9.73
N TYR A 93 10.45 -2.65 9.35
CA TYR A 93 11.57 -3.04 10.22
C TYR A 93 12.48 -1.85 10.54
N ALA A 94 12.93 -1.11 9.53
CA ALA A 94 13.85 0.01 9.69
C ALA A 94 13.30 1.17 10.53
N VAL A 95 11.99 1.44 10.44
CA VAL A 95 11.32 2.52 11.20
C VAL A 95 10.70 2.03 12.50
N GLY A 96 10.81 0.74 12.82
CA GLY A 96 10.39 0.18 14.11
C GLY A 96 8.89 -0.08 14.27
N TRP A 97 8.14 -0.27 13.18
CA TRP A 97 6.70 -0.59 13.24
C TRP A 97 6.39 -1.98 13.82
N PHE A 98 7.39 -2.87 13.88
CA PHE A 98 7.25 -4.16 14.54
C PHE A 98 7.30 -4.09 16.08
N GLY A 99 7.60 -2.91 16.65
CA GLY A 99 7.76 -2.70 18.09
C GLY A 99 9.15 -3.13 18.58
N GLY A 100 9.93 -2.20 19.13
CA GLY A 100 11.30 -2.46 19.59
C GLY A 100 11.42 -3.46 20.75
N SER A 101 10.31 -3.78 21.43
CA SER A 101 10.22 -4.74 22.54
C SER A 101 9.34 -5.96 22.23
N ALA A 102 8.90 -6.12 20.97
CA ALA A 102 8.10 -7.27 20.59
C ALA A 102 8.94 -8.55 20.60
N THR A 103 8.39 -9.62 21.17
CA THR A 103 8.96 -10.97 21.00
C THR A 103 8.98 -11.34 19.52
N PRO A 104 9.87 -12.24 19.06
CA PRO A 104 9.90 -12.68 17.65
C PRO A 104 8.54 -13.14 17.12
N VAL A 105 7.75 -13.79 17.98
CA VAL A 105 6.39 -14.26 17.64
C VAL A 105 5.43 -13.07 17.44
N GLN A 106 5.46 -12.08 18.32
CA GLN A 106 4.65 -10.86 18.15
C GLN A 106 5.04 -10.09 16.89
N GLY A 107 6.33 -9.98 16.60
CA GLY A 107 6.82 -9.38 15.36
C GLY A 107 6.29 -10.12 14.12
N LEU A 108 6.28 -11.45 14.12
CA LEU A 108 5.71 -12.25 13.03
C LEU A 108 4.21 -12.00 12.86
N ILE A 109 3.45 -11.95 13.96
CA ILE A 109 2.00 -11.67 13.92
C ILE A 109 1.73 -10.27 13.36
N ILE A 110 2.46 -9.26 13.83
CA ILE A 110 2.36 -7.87 13.34
C ILE A 110 2.69 -7.81 11.84
N GLY A 111 3.71 -8.55 11.39
CA GLY A 111 4.04 -8.68 9.97
C GLY A 111 2.94 -9.32 9.15
N ALA A 112 2.38 -10.43 9.64
CA ALA A 112 1.29 -11.13 8.98
C ALA A 112 0.05 -10.25 8.82
N ILE A 113 -0.33 -9.48 9.86
CA ILE A 113 -1.45 -8.54 9.82
C ILE A 113 -1.19 -7.44 8.77
N GLN A 114 0.01 -6.86 8.76
CA GLN A 114 0.37 -5.83 7.78
C GLN A 114 0.27 -6.33 6.34
N ILE A 115 0.77 -7.53 6.06
CA ILE A 115 0.65 -8.16 4.73
C ILE A 115 -0.83 -8.44 4.41
N ALA A 116 -1.60 -8.97 5.35
CA ALA A 116 -3.02 -9.22 5.16
C ALA A 116 -3.79 -7.93 4.80
N VAL A 117 -3.52 -6.81 5.48
CA VAL A 117 -4.12 -5.51 5.18
C VAL A 117 -3.78 -5.07 3.76
N ALA A 118 -2.52 -5.20 3.32
CA ALA A 118 -2.13 -4.87 1.95
C ALA A 118 -2.91 -5.69 0.90
N PHE A 119 -3.08 -7.00 1.14
CA PHE A 119 -3.87 -7.87 0.27
C PHE A 119 -5.36 -7.54 0.29
N ILE A 120 -5.93 -7.17 1.44
CA ILE A 120 -7.32 -6.73 1.57
C ILE A 120 -7.55 -5.46 0.75
N ILE A 121 -6.68 -4.45 0.89
CA ILE A 121 -6.76 -3.21 0.12
C ILE A 121 -6.70 -3.51 -1.38
N TRP A 122 -5.71 -4.29 -1.81
CA TRP A 122 -5.58 -4.69 -3.22
C TRP A 122 -6.83 -5.42 -3.73
N PHE A 123 -7.38 -6.34 -2.92
CA PHE A 123 -8.57 -7.11 -3.28
C PHE A 123 -9.79 -6.20 -3.51
N PHE A 124 -10.00 -5.20 -2.65
CA PHE A 124 -11.07 -4.21 -2.85
C PHE A 124 -10.90 -3.41 -4.15
N PHE A 125 -9.68 -2.96 -4.45
CA PHE A 125 -9.41 -2.29 -5.73
C PHE A 125 -9.66 -3.22 -6.92
N MET A 126 -9.25 -4.48 -6.82
CA MET A 126 -9.48 -5.49 -7.86
C MET A 126 -10.98 -5.67 -8.13
N LEU A 127 -11.80 -5.78 -7.07
CA LEU A 127 -13.26 -5.88 -7.20
C LEU A 127 -13.86 -4.61 -7.85
N HIS A 128 -13.44 -3.43 -7.39
CA HIS A 128 -13.91 -2.16 -7.94
C HIS A 128 -13.63 -2.03 -9.43
N TYR A 129 -12.38 -2.23 -9.84
CA TYR A 129 -11.98 -2.11 -11.25
C TYR A 129 -12.58 -3.21 -12.13
N ARG A 130 -12.80 -4.42 -11.60
CA ARG A 130 -13.55 -5.46 -12.34
C ARG A 130 -15.00 -5.04 -12.58
N ALA A 131 -15.66 -4.45 -11.59
CA ALA A 131 -17.03 -3.96 -11.72
C ALA A 131 -17.11 -2.81 -12.74
N GLU A 132 -16.18 -1.86 -12.71
CA GLU A 132 -16.12 -0.77 -13.70
C GLU A 132 -15.91 -1.30 -15.13
N ALA A 133 -14.97 -2.23 -15.32
CA ALA A 133 -14.72 -2.83 -16.62
C ALA A 133 -15.96 -3.56 -17.16
N LYS A 134 -16.68 -4.28 -16.29
CA LYS A 134 -17.95 -4.92 -16.66
C LYS A 134 -19.00 -3.89 -17.11
N ARG A 135 -19.20 -2.83 -16.32
CA ARG A 135 -20.15 -1.74 -16.63
C ARG A 135 -19.81 -1.04 -17.95
N MET A 136 -18.52 -0.83 -18.23
CA MET A 136 -18.08 -0.25 -19.50
C MET A 136 -18.39 -1.17 -20.68
N ASN A 137 -18.14 -2.47 -20.54
CA ASN A 137 -18.44 -3.44 -21.59
C ASN A 137 -19.95 -3.56 -21.86
N GLU A 138 -20.78 -3.58 -20.82
CA GLU A 138 -22.25 -3.59 -20.94
C GLU A 138 -22.76 -2.36 -21.70
N LYS A 139 -22.23 -1.16 -21.37
CA LYS A 139 -22.60 0.08 -22.05
C LYS A 139 -22.17 0.10 -23.53
N ILE A 140 -21.00 -0.46 -23.85
CA ILE A 140 -20.55 -0.58 -25.25
C ILE A 140 -21.48 -1.53 -26.02
N GLN A 141 -21.90 -2.63 -25.40
CA GLN A 141 -22.83 -3.58 -26.03
C GLN A 141 -24.22 -2.98 -26.23
N SER A 142 -24.73 -2.17 -25.30
CA SER A 142 -26.03 -1.51 -25.45
C SER A 142 -26.06 -0.39 -26.51
N MET A 143 -24.89 0.05 -26.99
CA MET A 143 -24.77 1.03 -28.08
C MET A 143 -24.58 0.36 -29.46
N LYS A 144 -24.47 -0.97 -29.51
CA LYS A 144 -24.46 -1.77 -30.75
C LYS A 144 -25.86 -2.23 -31.08
#